data_AF-A0A942YLF0-F1
#
_entry.id   AF-A0A942YLF0-F1
#
_cell.length_a   1.000
_cell.length_b   1.000
_cell.length_c   1.000
_cell.angle_alpha   90.00
_cell.angle_beta   90.00
_cell.angle_gamma   90.00
#
_symmetry.space_group_name_H-M   'P 1'
#
loop_
_entity.id
_entity.type
_entity.pdbx_description
1 polymer ?
#
loop_
_entity_poly.entity_id
_entity_poly.type
_entity_poly.pdbx_seq_one_letter_code
_entity_poly.pdbx_strand_id
1 'polypeptide(L)'
;MDQLNRYEQSHENVIKEIQELDNRMDHLAPYEIGKLQYLYTKAERQAWNIAAFHKKQQKYYEGMAEIAQGQEYKKMRDEGKTGVDAQYLSRISKGAQLTKAAEYEGDYITWRGIAETYAGARNALKDIIKSISQEGD
;
A
#
# COMPACT_ATOMS: atom_id res chain seq x y z
N MET A 1 -5.41 -8.86 -16.51
CA MET A 1 -5.81 -7.82 -15.53
C MET A 1 -4.99 -7.99 -14.28
N ASP A 2 -4.12 -7.02 -14.04
CA ASP A 2 -3.09 -6.98 -13.00
C ASP A 2 -3.68 -7.09 -11.59
N GLN A 3 -2.96 -7.72 -10.66
CA GLN A 3 -3.44 -8.04 -9.31
C GLN A 3 -3.74 -6.76 -8.51
N LEU A 4 -2.90 -5.73 -8.69
CA LEU A 4 -3.05 -4.41 -8.07
C LEU A 4 -4.39 -3.77 -8.46
N ASN A 5 -4.70 -3.70 -9.75
CA ASN A 5 -5.94 -3.08 -10.25
C ASN A 5 -7.21 -3.72 -9.64
N ARG A 6 -7.19 -5.02 -9.33
CA ARG A 6 -8.33 -5.68 -8.68
C ARG A 6 -8.50 -5.21 -7.24
N TYR A 7 -7.40 -5.02 -6.52
CA TYR A 7 -7.44 -4.48 -5.16
C TYR A 7 -7.90 -3.02 -5.15
N GLU A 8 -7.41 -2.21 -6.07
CA GLU A 8 -7.82 -0.81 -6.23
C GLU A 8 -9.31 -0.69 -6.58
N GLN A 9 -9.79 -1.44 -7.56
CA GLN A 9 -11.22 -1.44 -7.90
C GLN A 9 -12.09 -1.92 -6.73
N SER A 10 -11.65 -2.95 -6.01
CA SER A 10 -12.38 -3.41 -4.81
C SER A 10 -12.36 -2.36 -3.71
N HIS A 11 -11.26 -1.63 -3.55
CA HIS A 11 -11.13 -0.54 -2.58
C HIS A 11 -12.07 0.62 -2.95
N GLU A 12 -12.06 1.08 -4.19
CA GLU A 12 -12.94 2.14 -4.70
C GLU A 12 -14.42 1.81 -4.52
N ASN A 13 -14.82 0.56 -4.81
CA ASN A 13 -16.21 0.13 -4.63
C ASN A 13 -16.64 0.20 -3.16
N VAL A 14 -15.78 -0.24 -2.23
CA VAL A 14 -16.05 -0.13 -0.80
C VAL A 14 -16.11 1.33 -0.35
N ILE A 15 -15.27 2.20 -0.90
CA ILE A 15 -15.29 3.64 -0.58
C ILE A 15 -16.59 4.30 -1.02
N LYS A 16 -17.14 3.94 -2.19
CA LYS A 16 -18.46 4.42 -2.62
C LYS A 16 -19.57 3.99 -1.66
N GLU A 17 -19.57 2.73 -1.23
CA GLU A 17 -20.53 2.23 -0.23
C GLU A 17 -20.39 2.95 1.12
N ILE A 18 -19.15 3.28 1.54
CA ILE A 18 -18.89 4.07 2.75
C ILE A 18 -19.49 5.48 2.58
N GLN A 19 -19.20 6.17 1.48
CA GLN A 19 -19.68 7.53 1.22
C GLN A 19 -21.21 7.62 1.24
N GLU A 20 -21.92 6.62 0.71
CA GLU A 20 -23.39 6.57 0.75
C GLU A 20 -23.97 6.55 2.17
N LEU A 21 -23.27 5.92 3.11
CA LEU A 21 -23.68 5.88 4.52
C LEU A 21 -23.19 7.12 5.29
N ASP A 22 -21.95 7.54 5.04
CA ASP A 22 -21.30 8.66 5.71
C ASP A 22 -22.02 9.99 5.43
N ASN A 23 -22.53 10.17 4.21
CA ASN A 23 -23.32 11.35 3.82
C ASN A 23 -24.63 11.54 4.61
N ARG A 24 -25.08 10.51 5.32
CA ARG A 24 -26.29 10.54 6.15
C ARG A 24 -26.01 10.06 7.57
N MET A 25 -24.79 10.28 8.07
CA MET A 25 -24.31 9.77 9.36
C MET A 25 -25.23 10.13 10.54
N ASP A 26 -25.74 11.36 10.58
CA ASP A 26 -26.65 11.85 11.63
C ASP A 26 -28.02 11.14 11.66
N HIS A 27 -28.33 10.37 10.63
CA HIS A 27 -29.61 9.67 10.48
C HIS A 27 -29.43 8.15 10.42
N LEU A 28 -28.21 7.65 10.66
CA LEU A 28 -27.96 6.22 10.62
C LEU A 28 -28.58 5.52 11.83
N ALA A 29 -29.33 4.46 11.55
CA ALA A 29 -29.74 3.54 12.60
C ALA A 29 -28.53 2.75 13.13
N PRO A 30 -28.56 2.22 14.37
CA PRO A 30 -27.43 1.50 14.96
C PRO A 30 -26.90 0.33 14.10
N TYR A 31 -27.79 -0.39 13.40
CA TYR A 31 -27.37 -1.47 12.50
C TYR A 31 -26.61 -0.95 11.26
N GLU A 32 -26.90 0.27 10.80
CA GLU A 32 -26.21 0.90 9.67
C GLU A 32 -24.82 1.42 10.10
N ILE A 33 -24.68 1.89 11.34
CA ILE A 33 -23.37 2.19 11.94
C ILE A 33 -22.52 0.91 12.03
N GLY A 34 -23.13 -0.22 12.41
CA GLY A 34 -22.48 -1.54 12.37
C GLY A 34 -22.07 -1.96 10.95
N LYS A 35 -22.92 -1.71 9.94
CA LYS A 35 -22.56 -1.92 8.52
C LYS A 35 -21.39 -1.04 8.11
N LEU A 36 -21.38 0.24 8.50
CA LEU A 36 -20.30 1.17 8.20
C LEU A 36 -18.96 0.70 8.81
N GLN A 37 -18.98 0.21 10.06
CA GLN A 37 -17.81 -0.41 10.70
C GLN A 37 -17.25 -1.59 9.91
N TYR A 38 -18.13 -2.45 9.39
CA TYR A 38 -17.74 -3.58 8.55
C TYR A 38 -17.14 -3.12 7.21
N LEU A 39 -17.70 -2.09 6.59
CA LEU A 39 -17.16 -1.50 5.35
C LEU A 39 -15.77 -0.92 5.57
N TYR A 40 -15.52 -0.19 6.66
CA TYR A 40 -14.17 0.28 6.99
C TYR A 40 -13.18 -0.87 7.21
N THR A 41 -13.62 -2.00 7.78
CA THR A 41 -12.78 -3.21 7.90
C THR A 41 -12.43 -3.79 6.53
N LYS A 42 -13.39 -3.79 5.58
CA LYS A 42 -13.11 -4.20 4.19
C LYS A 42 -12.14 -3.24 3.50
N ALA A 43 -12.32 -1.92 3.66
CA ALA A 43 -11.46 -0.91 3.08
C ALA A 43 -10.02 -1.04 3.61
N GLU A 44 -9.86 -1.22 4.94
CA GLU A 44 -8.58 -1.52 5.60
C GLU A 44 -7.90 -2.73 4.97
N ARG A 45 -8.63 -3.84 4.81
CA ARG A 45 -8.08 -5.06 4.22
C ARG A 45 -7.57 -4.84 2.79
N GLN A 46 -8.31 -4.10 1.96
CA GLN A 46 -7.86 -3.83 0.59
C GLN A 46 -6.66 -2.89 0.57
N ALA A 47 -6.64 -1.86 1.41
CA ALA A 47 -5.48 -0.99 1.56
C ALA A 47 -4.22 -1.77 1.99
N TRP A 48 -4.33 -2.73 2.91
CA TRP A 48 -3.23 -3.61 3.28
C TRP A 48 -2.77 -4.52 2.13
N ASN A 49 -3.69 -5.04 1.31
CA ASN A 49 -3.33 -5.84 0.14
C ASN A 49 -2.53 -5.01 -0.89
N ILE A 50 -2.94 -3.77 -1.12
CA ILE A 50 -2.25 -2.83 -2.00
C ILE A 50 -0.87 -2.51 -1.43
N ALA A 51 -0.78 -2.15 -0.15
CA ALA A 51 0.48 -1.92 0.53
C ALA A 51 1.44 -3.13 0.40
N ALA A 52 0.93 -4.35 0.63
CA ALA A 52 1.72 -5.56 0.51
C ALA A 52 2.24 -5.81 -0.92
N PHE A 53 1.45 -5.45 -1.94
CA PHE A 53 1.91 -5.49 -3.34
C PHE A 53 3.11 -4.57 -3.54
N HIS A 54 3.01 -3.30 -3.16
CA HIS A 54 4.12 -2.36 -3.30
C HIS A 54 5.34 -2.80 -2.47
N LYS A 55 5.12 -3.34 -1.26
CA LYS A 55 6.22 -3.88 -0.45
C LYS A 55 6.97 -5.02 -1.13
N LYS A 56 6.25 -5.90 -1.81
CA LYS A 56 6.84 -6.99 -2.60
C LYS A 56 7.66 -6.44 -3.78
N GLN A 57 7.14 -5.43 -4.48
CA GLN A 57 7.86 -4.80 -5.59
C GLN A 57 9.12 -4.07 -5.11
N GLN A 58 9.05 -3.32 -4.00
CA GLN A 58 10.22 -2.71 -3.36
C GLN A 58 11.33 -3.75 -3.15
N LYS A 59 11.00 -4.89 -2.49
CA LYS A 59 11.98 -5.94 -2.22
C LYS A 59 12.52 -6.64 -3.47
N TYR A 60 11.68 -6.79 -4.50
CA TYR A 60 12.12 -7.29 -5.78
C TYR A 60 13.18 -6.37 -6.41
N TYR A 61 12.92 -5.07 -6.46
CA TYR A 61 13.84 -4.10 -7.05
C TYR A 61 15.12 -3.90 -6.24
N GLU A 62 15.05 -3.95 -4.91
CA GLU A 62 16.24 -4.02 -4.04
C GLU A 62 17.13 -5.21 -4.40
N GLY A 63 16.54 -6.41 -4.58
CA GLY A 63 17.29 -7.60 -4.97
C GLY A 63 17.86 -7.50 -6.39
N MET A 64 17.08 -6.96 -7.34
CA MET A 64 17.53 -6.74 -8.71
C MET A 64 18.66 -5.72 -8.80
N ALA A 65 18.77 -4.78 -7.86
CA ALA A 65 19.83 -3.79 -7.83
C ALA A 65 21.23 -4.43 -7.70
N GLU A 66 21.37 -5.45 -6.87
CA GLU A 66 22.63 -6.17 -6.72
C GLU A 66 22.95 -7.03 -7.95
N ILE A 67 21.93 -7.69 -8.52
CA ILE A 67 22.08 -8.49 -9.74
C ILE A 67 22.51 -7.60 -10.90
N ALA A 68 21.84 -6.45 -11.07
CA ALA A 68 22.14 -5.48 -12.12
C ALA A 68 23.56 -4.92 -11.98
N GLN A 69 24.00 -4.64 -10.74
CA GLN A 69 25.39 -4.23 -10.50
C GLN A 69 26.38 -5.32 -10.95
N GLY A 70 26.17 -6.57 -10.54
CA GLY A 70 27.09 -7.66 -10.88
C GLY A 70 27.13 -7.95 -12.38
N GLN A 71 25.97 -7.96 -13.04
CA GLN A 71 25.87 -8.18 -14.48
C GLN A 71 26.56 -7.06 -15.28
N GLU A 72 26.30 -5.80 -14.92
CA GLU A 72 26.90 -4.66 -15.62
C GLU A 72 28.41 -4.59 -15.38
N TYR A 73 28.86 -4.87 -14.15
CA TYR A 73 30.29 -4.94 -13.84
C TYR A 73 31.00 -5.98 -14.71
N LYS A 74 30.45 -7.20 -14.80
CA LYS A 74 31.01 -8.27 -15.62
C LYS A 74 31.07 -7.87 -17.09
N LYS A 75 29.96 -7.36 -17.63
CA LYS A 75 29.88 -6.89 -19.03
C LYS A 75 30.96 -5.85 -19.32
N MET A 76 31.10 -4.84 -18.47
CA MET A 76 32.11 -3.78 -18.65
C MET A 76 33.55 -4.31 -18.59
N ARG A 77 33.80 -5.32 -17.73
CA ARG A 77 35.10 -6.01 -17.66
C ARG A 77 35.39 -6.82 -18.93
N ASP A 78 34.38 -7.49 -19.48
CA ASP A 78 34.49 -8.25 -20.73
C ASP A 78 34.72 -7.31 -21.94
N GLU A 79 34.21 -6.07 -21.86
CA GLU A 79 34.46 -4.98 -22.83
C GLU A 79 35.83 -4.28 -22.65
N GLY A 80 36.67 -4.75 -21.72
CA GLY A 80 38.03 -4.25 -21.51
C GLY A 80 38.16 -3.02 -20.62
N LYS A 81 37.09 -2.62 -19.90
CA LYS A 81 37.16 -1.51 -18.94
C LYS A 81 38.02 -1.88 -17.73
N THR A 82 38.67 -0.86 -17.15
CA THR A 82 39.39 -1.03 -15.89
C THR A 82 38.42 -1.39 -14.76
N GLY A 83 38.94 -1.98 -13.68
CA GLY A 83 38.09 -2.34 -12.52
C GLY A 83 37.40 -1.12 -11.91
N VAL A 84 38.07 0.04 -11.94
CA VAL A 84 37.52 1.31 -11.42
C VAL A 84 36.36 1.79 -12.30
N ASP A 85 36.54 1.82 -13.62
CA ASP A 85 35.50 2.28 -14.54
C ASP A 85 34.28 1.34 -14.52
N ALA A 86 34.51 0.02 -14.52
CA ALA A 86 33.44 -0.97 -14.44
C ALA A 86 32.65 -0.86 -13.11
N GLN A 87 33.34 -0.57 -12.00
CA GLN A 87 32.71 -0.36 -10.71
C GLN A 87 31.87 0.91 -10.68
N TYR A 88 32.34 1.99 -11.30
CA TYR A 88 31.57 3.24 -11.40
C TYR A 88 30.29 3.04 -12.22
N LEU A 89 30.41 2.47 -13.42
CA LEU A 89 29.27 2.28 -14.34
C LEU A 89 28.24 1.29 -13.79
N SER A 90 28.68 0.19 -13.19
CA SER A 90 27.75 -0.79 -12.59
C SER A 90 26.93 -0.21 -11.43
N ARG A 91 27.48 0.75 -10.67
CA ARG A 91 26.73 1.47 -9.62
C ARG A 91 25.61 2.34 -10.17
N ILE A 92 25.74 2.86 -11.39
CA ILE A 92 24.65 3.59 -12.06
C ILE A 92 23.49 2.64 -12.35
N SER A 93 23.79 1.44 -12.87
CA SER A 93 22.78 0.39 -13.12
C SER A 93 22.07 -0.03 -11.82
N LYS A 94 22.83 -0.18 -10.73
CA LYS A 94 22.28 -0.40 -9.38
C LYS A 94 21.35 0.74 -8.96
N GLY A 95 21.79 1.98 -9.12
CA GLY A 95 21.02 3.17 -8.78
C GLY A 95 19.65 3.20 -9.44
N ALA A 96 19.56 2.85 -10.73
CA ALA A 96 18.29 2.79 -11.45
C ALA A 96 17.27 1.81 -10.84
N GLN A 97 17.73 0.66 -10.34
CA GLN A 97 16.86 -0.29 -9.63
C GLN A 97 16.46 0.22 -8.25
N LEU A 98 17.39 0.87 -7.53
CA LEU A 98 17.10 1.46 -6.22
C LEU A 98 16.09 2.62 -6.32
N THR A 99 16.12 3.41 -7.38
CA THR A 99 15.10 4.45 -7.63
C THR A 99 13.71 3.83 -7.75
N LYS A 100 13.56 2.74 -8.52
CA LYS A 100 12.28 2.02 -8.60
C LYS A 100 11.86 1.44 -7.26
N ALA A 101 12.80 0.86 -6.50
CA ALA A 101 12.50 0.36 -5.17
C ALA A 101 11.97 1.48 -4.24
N ALA A 102 12.55 2.68 -4.33
CA ALA A 102 12.13 3.84 -3.55
C ALA A 102 10.72 4.33 -3.92
N GLU A 103 10.35 4.31 -5.20
CA GLU A 103 8.97 4.61 -5.64
C GLU A 103 7.96 3.66 -4.96
N TYR A 104 8.22 2.35 -5.04
CA TYR A 104 7.37 1.35 -4.39
C TYR A 104 7.38 1.43 -2.86
N GLU A 105 8.48 1.88 -2.24
CA GLU A 105 8.52 2.15 -0.80
C GLU A 105 7.60 3.31 -0.43
N GLY A 106 7.60 4.39 -1.22
CA GLY A 106 6.68 5.52 -1.03
C GLY A 106 5.22 5.10 -1.11
N ASP A 107 4.86 4.30 -2.11
CA ASP A 107 3.51 3.76 -2.25
C ASP A 107 3.12 2.86 -1.07
N TYR A 108 4.03 1.98 -0.63
CA TYR A 108 3.80 1.13 0.54
C TYR A 108 3.50 1.94 1.80
N ILE A 109 4.31 2.98 2.08
CA ILE A 109 4.11 3.85 3.24
C ILE A 109 2.76 4.57 3.14
N THR A 110 2.42 5.06 1.96
CA THR A 110 1.15 5.76 1.70
C THR A 110 -0.05 4.85 1.97
N TRP A 111 -0.07 3.66 1.37
CA TRP A 111 -1.18 2.71 1.52
C TRP A 111 -1.28 2.13 2.93
N ARG A 112 -0.15 1.98 3.63
CA ARG A 112 -0.15 1.64 5.05
C ARG A 112 -0.82 2.74 5.88
N GLY A 113 -0.49 4.01 5.66
CA GLY A 113 -1.14 5.13 6.36
C GLY A 113 -2.65 5.20 6.10
N ILE A 114 -3.07 4.93 4.86
CA ILE A 114 -4.49 4.81 4.50
C ILE A 114 -5.16 3.67 5.29
N ALA A 115 -4.54 2.49 5.38
CA ALA A 115 -5.07 1.36 6.14
C ALA A 115 -5.22 1.69 7.64
N GLU A 116 -4.21 2.32 8.23
CA GLU A 116 -4.22 2.78 9.62
C GLU A 116 -5.33 3.81 9.88
N THR A 117 -5.62 4.67 8.90
CA THR A 117 -6.75 5.63 8.96
C THR A 117 -8.10 4.91 9.03
N TYR A 118 -8.31 3.88 8.20
CA TYR A 118 -9.54 3.08 8.26
C TYR A 118 -9.68 2.32 9.59
N ALA A 119 -8.58 1.82 10.14
CA ALA A 119 -8.60 1.21 11.47
C ALA A 119 -9.04 2.21 12.55
N GLY A 120 -8.58 3.47 12.46
CA GLY A 120 -9.02 4.57 13.32
C GLY A 120 -10.52 4.85 13.20
N ALA A 121 -11.03 4.99 11.97
CA ALA A 121 -12.46 5.21 11.70
C ALA A 121 -13.33 4.07 12.27
N ARG A 122 -12.92 2.81 12.06
CA ARG A 122 -13.61 1.64 12.62
C ARG A 122 -13.69 1.69 14.16
N ASN A 123 -12.62 2.14 14.82
CA ASN A 123 -12.59 2.24 16.27
C ASN A 123 -13.53 3.35 16.77
N ALA A 124 -13.56 4.50 16.11
CA ALA A 124 -14.50 5.57 16.43
C ALA A 124 -15.95 5.09 16.33
N LEU A 125 -16.31 4.38 15.25
CA LEU A 125 -17.64 3.79 15.08
C LEU A 125 -17.97 2.75 16.16
N LYS A 126 -16.97 1.97 16.60
CA LYS A 126 -17.14 1.04 17.72
C LYS A 126 -17.55 1.75 18.99
N ASP A 127 -16.95 2.91 19.27
CA ASP A 127 -17.23 3.66 20.48
C ASP A 127 -18.58 4.39 20.40
N ILE A 128 -18.99 4.86 19.22
CA ILE A 128 -20.36 5.36 18.97
C ILE A 128 -21.40 4.28 19.29
N ILE A 129 -21.24 3.05 18.77
CA ILE A 129 -22.17 1.94 19.02
C ILE A 129 -22.28 1.62 20.52
N LYS A 130 -21.15 1.61 21.24
CA LYS A 130 -21.15 1.40 22.69
C LYS A 130 -21.89 2.52 23.42
N SER A 131 -21.68 3.78 23.04
CA SER A 131 -22.35 4.94 23.65
C SER A 131 -23.87 4.83 23.50
N ILE A 132 -24.35 4.51 22.29
CA ILE A 132 -25.78 4.32 22.02
C ILE A 132 -26.34 3.19 22.89
N SER A 133 -25.57 2.13 23.11
CA SER A 133 -26.00 0.99 23.93
C SER A 133 -26.05 1.34 25.42
N GLN A 134 -25.23 2.28 25.90
CA GLN A 134 -25.22 2.74 27.30
C GLN A 134 -26.31 3.77 27.62
N GLU A 135 -26.79 4.53 26.63
CA GLU A 135 -27.91 5.48 26.79
C GLU A 135 -29.29 4.79 26.76
N GLY A 136 -29.36 3.53 26.31
CA GLY A 136 -30.60 2.75 26.21
C GLY A 136 -30.99 1.96 27.47
N ASP A 137 -30.13 1.93 28.49
CA ASP A 137 -30.34 1.32 29.82
C ASP A 137 -30.59 2.40 30.89
#